data_AF-A0A1S1HHK1-F1
#
_entry.id   AF-A0A1S1HHK1-F1
#
_cell.length_a   1.000
_cell.length_b   1.000
_cell.length_c   1.000
_cell.angle_alpha   90.00
_cell.angle_beta   90.00
_cell.angle_gamma   90.00
#
_symmetry.space_group_name_H-M   'P 1'
#
loop_
_entity.id
_entity.type
_entity.pdbx_description
1 polymer ?
#
loop_
_entity_poly.entity_id
_entity_poly.type
_entity_poly.pdbx_seq_one_letter_code
_entity_poly.pdbx_strand_id
1 'polypeptide(L)' 'MNGFGKFRAKDSAAREGRNPQTGETIVIRASKRVGFTAAKALKDKVNG' A
#
# COMPACT_ATOMS: atom_id res chain seq x y z
N MET A 1 -5.55 7.37 -18.77
CA MET A 1 -6.12 7.91 -17.53
C MET A 1 -5.04 8.76 -16.85
N ASN A 2 -4.78 9.97 -17.36
CA ASN A 2 -3.49 10.64 -17.16
C ASN A 2 -3.52 11.79 -16.13
N GLY A 3 -4.64 12.00 -15.43
CA GLY A 3 -4.80 13.09 -14.45
C GLY A 3 -5.00 12.65 -12.98
N PHE A 4 -5.34 11.39 -12.73
CA PHE A 4 -5.68 10.90 -11.38
C PHE A 4 -4.50 10.18 -10.73
N GLY A 5 -3.97 9.15 -11.40
CA GLY A 5 -2.88 8.34 -10.88
C GLY A 5 -2.87 6.97 -11.52
N LYS A 6 -1.94 6.12 -11.07
CA LYS A 6 -1.79 4.76 -11.56
C LYS A 6 -1.91 3.77 -10.40
N PHE A 7 -2.78 2.78 -10.58
CA PHE A 7 -2.81 1.61 -9.72
C PHE A 7 -1.72 0.62 -10.16
N ARG A 8 -1.02 0.02 -9.20
CA ARG A 8 -0.01 -1.00 -9.42
C ARG A 8 -0.20 -2.11 -8.40
N ALA A 9 -0.03 -3.35 -8.82
CA ALA A 9 0.13 -4.45 -7.88
C ALA A 9 1.52 -4.35 -7.24
N LYS A 10 1.60 -4.49 -5.92
CA LYS A 10 2.83 -4.62 -5.15
C LYS A 10 2.81 -5.95 -4.44
N ASP A 11 3.85 -6.75 -4.64
CA ASP A 11 4.06 -7.97 -3.90
C ASP A 11 4.59 -7.64 -2.49
N SER A 12 3.91 -8.15 -1.48
CA SER A 12 4.37 -8.14 -0.09
C SER A 12 4.91 -9.52 0.21
N ALA A 13 6.20 -9.61 0.55
CA ALA A 13 6.83 -10.87 0.95
C ALA A 13 6.23 -11.39 2.26
N ALA A 14 6.33 -12.71 2.46
CA ALA A 14 6.01 -13.32 3.73
C ALA A 14 6.99 -12.82 4.80
N ARG A 15 6.49 -12.45 5.96
CA ARG A 15 7.31 -11.93 7.06
C ARG A 15 6.69 -12.25 8.40
N GLU A 16 7.52 -12.26 9.43
CA GLU A 16 7.05 -12.30 10.81
C GLU A 16 6.61 -10.91 11.23
N GLY A 17 5.36 -10.80 11.67
CA GLY A 17 4.78 -9.60 12.23
C GLY A 17 4.42 -9.81 13.69
N ARG A 18 3.99 -8.75 14.36
CA ARG A 18 3.52 -8.80 15.74
C ARG A 18 2.03 -8.49 15.78
N ASN A 19 1.25 -9.29 16.50
CA ASN A 19 -0.14 -8.97 16.76
C ASN A 19 -0.20 -7.71 17.65
N PRO A 20 -0.81 -6.59 17.20
CA PRO A 20 -0.86 -5.36 17.99
C PRO A 20 -1.67 -5.50 19.28
N GLN A 21 -2.54 -6.51 19.41
CA GLN A 21 -3.38 -6.73 20.59
C GLN A 21 -2.71 -7.63 21.64
N THR A 22 -2.03 -8.71 21.23
CA THR A 22 -1.44 -9.70 22.16
C THR A 22 0.09 -9.63 22.24
N GLY A 23 0.73 -8.98 21.27
CA GLY A 23 2.18 -8.91 21.17
C GLY A 23 2.84 -10.20 20.68
N GLU A 24 2.08 -11.23 20.32
CA GLU A 24 2.60 -12.49 19.80
C GLU A 24 3.14 -12.34 18.37
N THR A 25 4.14 -13.15 18.05
CA THR A 25 4.68 -13.24 16.68
C THR A 25 3.71 -14.02 15.80
N ILE A 26 3.27 -13.40 14.70
CA ILE A 26 2.39 -14.02 13.71
C ILE A 26 3.08 -14.05 12.35
N VAL A 27 2.91 -15.15 11.61
CA VAL A 27 3.41 -15.26 10.24
C VAL A 27 2.44 -14.57 9.29
N ILE A 28 2.88 -13.47 8.68
CA ILE A 28 2.12 -12.77 7.65
C ILE A 28 2.51 -13.39 6.31
N ARG A 29 1.56 -14.08 5.65
CA ARG A 29 1.79 -14.71 4.34
C ARG A 29 2.06 -13.68 3.25
N ALA A 30 2.79 -14.11 2.22
CA ALA A 30 2.98 -13.31 1.03
C ALA A 30 1.63 -12.97 0.39
N SER A 31 1.46 -11.71 -0.02
CA SER A 31 0.20 -11.22 -0.57
C SER A 31 0.44 -10.13 -1.61
N LYS A 32 -0.44 -10.05 -2.60
CA LYS A 32 -0.47 -8.93 -3.54
C LYS A 32 -1.37 -7.83 -2.99
N ARG A 33 -0.82 -6.63 -2.87
CA ARG A 33 -1.55 -5.44 -2.43
C ARG A 33 -1.65 -4.45 -3.59
N VAL A 34 -2.75 -3.70 -3.64
CA VAL A 34 -2.90 -2.62 -4.61
C VAL A 34 -2.26 -1.37 -4.04
N GLY A 35 -1.29 -0.82 -4.76
CA GLY A 35 -0.69 0.48 -4.50
C GLY A 35 -1.20 1.51 -5.49
N PHE A 36 -1.62 2.67 -5.00
CA PHE A 36 -1.98 3.80 -5.84
C PHE A 36 -0.86 4.84 -5.86
N THR A 37 -0.49 5.31 -7.04
CA THR A 37 0.45 6.43 -7.22
C THR A 37 -0.31 7.61 -7.80
N ALA A 38 -0.59 8.61 -6.97
CA ALA A 38 -1.28 9.84 -7.36
C ALA A 38 -0.48 10.64 -8.40
N ALA A 39 -1.16 11.11 -9.45
CA ALA A 39 -0.58 11.97 -10.47
C ALA A 39 -0.36 13.39 -9.93
N LYS A 40 0.55 14.14 -10.57
CA LYS A 40 0.85 15.53 -10.18
C LYS A 40 -0.41 16.39 -10.12
N ALA A 41 -1.26 16.30 -11.17
CA ALA A 41 -2.51 17.05 -11.25
C ALA A 41 -3.48 16.78 -10.08
N LEU A 42 -3.53 15.56 -9.54
CA LEU A 42 -4.33 15.25 -8.35
C LEU A 42 -3.72 15.85 -7.09
N LYS A 43 -2.39 15.73 -6.93
CA LYS A 43 -1.68 16.30 -5.76
C LYS A 43 -1.79 17.82 -5.72
N ASP A 44 -1.61 18.48 -6.86
CA ASP A 44 -1.71 19.93 -6.98
C ASP A 44 -3.12 20.45 -6.64
N LYS A 45 -4.17 19.68 -6.94
CA LYS A 45 -5.57 20.04 -6.60
C LYS A 45 -5.94 19.82 -5.14
N VAL A 46 -5.27 18.90 -4.43
CA VAL A 46 -5.60 18.54 -3.04
C VAL A 46 -4.77 19.33 -2.03
N ASN A 47 -3.54 19.69 -2.40
CA ASN A 47 -2.63 20.47 -1.56
C ASN A 47 -2.62 21.97 -1.91
N GLY A 48 -3.51 22.40 -2.81
CA GLY A 48 -3.66 23.79 -3.26
C GLY A 48 -4.75 24.53 -2.50
#